data_AF-A0A5Y3MSN8-F1
#
_entry.id   AF-A0A5Y3MSN8-F1
#
_cell.length_a   1.000
_cell.length_b   1.000
_cell.length_c   1.000
_cell.angle_alpha   90.00
_cell.angle_beta   90.00
_cell.angle_gamma   90.00
#
_symmetry.space_group_name_H-M   'P 1'
#
loop_
_entity.id
_entity.type
_entity.pdbx_description
1 polymer ?
#
loop_
_entity_poly.entity_id
_entity_poly.type
_entity_poly.pdbx_seq_one_letter_code
_entity_poly.pdbx_strand_id
1 'polypeptide(L)'
;MNKKIFNEMVLLNEQTWERLYSIMQSEDDIGVVLRLHLVTEKIIEAWCCAASNNVNFFDGFGENLTMSYAAKLKLATNFGLNEFSYQELKVVNKIRNARSHQIDNSEITDEEINKLITHISNGDQRELIENPKFGILVGDKGIHLNDEGISNREKFIASIAAVILRIAKQVNDSDKFVKLL
;
A
#
# COMPACT_ATOMS: atom_id res chain seq x y z
N MET A 1 13.72 -0.80 14.89
CA MET A 1 13.48 -0.87 13.43
C MET A 1 14.72 -0.36 12.70
N ASN A 2 15.31 -1.13 11.78
CA ASN A 2 16.41 -0.64 10.93
C ASN A 2 15.85 0.24 9.80
N LYS A 3 15.91 1.56 9.99
CA LYS A 3 15.39 2.56 9.04
C LYS A 3 16.07 2.48 7.67
N LYS A 4 17.37 2.17 7.63
CA LYS A 4 18.13 2.06 6.38
C LYS A 4 17.59 0.94 5.50
N ILE A 5 17.40 -0.26 6.05
CA ILE A 5 16.84 -1.41 5.32
C ILE A 5 15.48 -1.06 4.72
N PHE A 6 14.56 -0.52 5.53
CA PHE A 6 13.23 -0.16 5.04
C PHE A 6 13.28 0.89 3.93
N ASN A 7 14.05 1.97 4.14
CA ASN A 7 14.15 3.06 3.17
C ASN A 7 14.78 2.58 1.86
N GLU A 8 15.83 1.75 1.90
CA GLU A 8 16.46 1.19 0.70
C GLU A 8 15.54 0.21 -0.04
N MET A 9 14.73 -0.57 0.66
CA MET A 9 13.80 -1.52 0.03
C MET A 9 12.54 -0.86 -0.54
N VAL A 10 12.09 0.26 0.03
CA VAL A 10 10.81 0.90 -0.33
C VAL A 10 11.00 2.32 -0.87
N LEU A 11 11.42 3.26 -0.03
CA LEU A 11 11.34 4.70 -0.33
C LEU A 11 12.40 5.18 -1.32
N LEU A 12 13.59 4.59 -1.29
CA LEU A 12 14.71 4.89 -2.18
C LEU A 12 14.84 3.88 -3.32
N ASN A 13 13.94 2.89 -3.39
CA ASN A 13 13.95 1.87 -4.42
C ASN A 13 13.24 2.39 -5.67
N GLU A 14 13.99 2.66 -6.73
CA GLU A 14 13.45 3.15 -8.01
C GLU A 14 12.40 2.20 -8.59
N GLN A 15 12.60 0.88 -8.50
CA GLN A 15 11.64 -0.10 -9.03
C GLN A 15 10.27 -0.03 -8.32
N THR A 16 10.24 0.32 -7.03
CA THR A 16 8.97 0.50 -6.30
C THR A 16 8.17 1.64 -6.92
N TRP A 17 8.83 2.75 -7.23
CA TRP A 17 8.18 3.92 -7.83
C TRP A 17 7.85 3.71 -9.32
N GLU A 18 8.70 3.03 -10.09
CA GLU A 18 8.38 2.64 -11.47
C GLU A 18 7.13 1.75 -11.54
N ARG A 19 6.99 0.79 -10.61
CA ARG A 19 5.80 -0.04 -10.51
C ARG A 19 4.56 0.80 -10.22
N LEU A 20 4.62 1.70 -9.24
CA LEU A 20 3.51 2.62 -8.93
C LEU A 20 3.16 3.51 -10.13
N TYR A 21 4.14 4.03 -10.84
CA TYR A 21 3.92 4.81 -12.06
C TYR A 21 3.18 3.99 -13.14
N SER A 22 3.59 2.74 -13.38
CA SER A 22 2.92 1.85 -14.34
C SER A 22 1.48 1.50 -13.94
N ILE A 23 1.20 1.44 -12.64
CA ILE A 23 -0.14 1.21 -12.10
C ILE A 23 -1.04 2.42 -12.38
N MET A 24 -0.51 3.63 -12.18
CA MET A 24 -1.23 4.90 -12.41
C MET A 24 -1.60 5.15 -13.87
N GLN A 25 -0.99 4.43 -14.81
CA GLN A 25 -1.32 4.49 -16.24
C GLN A 25 -2.31 3.41 -16.70
N SER A 26 -2.66 2.48 -15.81
CA SER A 26 -3.48 1.33 -16.17
C SER A 26 -4.97 1.66 -16.11
N GLU A 27 -5.70 1.19 -17.12
CA GLU A 27 -7.16 1.23 -17.16
C GLU A 27 -7.81 -0.12 -16.77
N ASP A 28 -7.00 -1.15 -16.54
CA ASP A 28 -7.45 -2.47 -16.08
C ASP A 28 -7.51 -2.54 -14.54
N ASP A 29 -8.73 -2.59 -14.00
CA ASP A 29 -9.00 -2.69 -12.56
C ASP A 29 -8.40 -3.96 -11.93
N ILE A 30 -8.48 -5.12 -12.60
CA ILE A 30 -7.92 -6.37 -12.08
C ILE A 30 -6.39 -6.23 -12.02
N GLY A 31 -5.78 -5.77 -13.11
CA GLY A 31 -4.35 -5.54 -13.19
C GLY A 31 -3.84 -4.52 -12.18
N VAL A 32 -4.60 -3.45 -11.91
CA VAL A 32 -4.26 -2.46 -10.85
C VAL A 32 -4.31 -3.10 -9.48
N VAL A 33 -5.38 -3.81 -9.15
CA VAL A 33 -5.56 -4.44 -7.85
C VAL A 33 -4.47 -5.47 -7.56
N LEU A 34 -4.13 -6.32 -8.54
CA LEU A 34 -3.08 -7.32 -8.41
C LEU A 34 -1.70 -6.68 -8.23
N ARG A 35 -1.36 -5.65 -9.03
CA ARG A 35 -0.06 -4.98 -8.93
C ARG A 35 0.08 -4.18 -7.63
N LEU A 36 -0.97 -3.48 -7.18
CA LEU A 36 -0.95 -2.78 -5.89
C LEU A 36 -0.81 -3.76 -4.73
N HIS A 37 -1.48 -4.91 -4.76
CA HIS A 37 -1.30 -5.96 -3.77
C HIS A 37 0.16 -6.44 -3.67
N LEU A 38 0.84 -6.63 -4.79
CA LEU A 38 2.26 -7.01 -4.80
C LEU A 38 3.17 -5.89 -4.26
N VAL A 39 2.86 -4.63 -4.57
CA VAL A 39 3.58 -3.48 -4.00
C VAL A 39 3.41 -3.43 -2.48
N THR A 40 2.18 -3.57 -1.96
CA THR A 40 1.96 -3.58 -0.52
C THR A 40 2.56 -4.80 0.16
N GLU A 41 2.63 -5.95 -0.53
CA GLU A 41 3.35 -7.13 -0.04
C GLU A 41 4.84 -6.85 0.13
N LYS A 42 5.47 -6.19 -0.83
CA LYS A 42 6.89 -5.79 -0.73
C LYS A 42 7.15 -4.80 0.41
N ILE A 43 6.19 -3.92 0.70
CA ILE A 43 6.27 -3.01 1.86
C ILE A 43 6.19 -3.80 3.17
N ILE A 44 5.29 -4.79 3.26
CA ILE A 44 5.18 -5.69 4.42
C ILE A 44 6.47 -6.50 4.60
N GLU A 45 7.05 -7.01 3.52
CA GLU A 45 8.33 -7.72 3.56
C GLU A 45 9.46 -6.81 4.05
N ALA A 46 9.56 -5.59 3.51
CA ALA A 46 10.54 -4.61 3.94
C ALA A 46 10.40 -4.25 5.42
N TRP A 47 9.17 -4.17 5.94
CA TRP A 47 8.91 -3.99 7.38
C TRP A 47 9.53 -5.12 8.20
N CYS A 48 9.24 -6.37 7.85
CA CYS A 48 9.77 -7.55 8.54
C CYS A 48 11.31 -7.64 8.44
N CYS A 49 11.90 -7.37 7.28
CA CYS A 49 13.35 -7.32 7.09
C CYS A 49 14.00 -6.24 7.98
N ALA A 50 13.40 -5.05 8.02
CA ALA A 50 13.88 -3.96 8.85
C ALA A 50 13.68 -4.22 10.36
N ALA A 51 12.60 -4.88 10.75
CA ALA A 51 12.31 -5.22 12.14
C ALA A 51 13.25 -6.30 12.68
N SER A 52 13.57 -7.30 11.85
CA SER A 52 14.51 -8.38 12.15
C SER A 52 15.98 -7.99 11.93
N ASN A 53 16.25 -6.82 11.36
CA ASN A 53 17.58 -6.38 10.94
C ASN A 53 18.26 -7.37 9.97
N ASN A 54 17.48 -7.98 9.09
CA ASN A 54 17.93 -8.96 8.10
C ASN A 54 17.25 -8.70 6.75
N VAL A 55 18.00 -8.20 5.77
CA VAL A 55 17.49 -7.94 4.42
C VAL A 55 17.03 -9.21 3.70
N ASN A 56 17.61 -10.35 4.07
CA ASN A 56 17.38 -11.68 3.50
C ASN A 56 16.36 -12.49 4.34
N PHE A 57 15.51 -11.85 5.14
CA PHE A 57 14.58 -12.54 6.05
C PHE A 57 13.64 -13.52 5.32
N PHE A 58 13.26 -13.19 4.08
CA PHE A 58 12.38 -14.02 3.26
C PHE A 58 13.13 -14.91 2.24
N ASP A 59 14.46 -14.94 2.26
CA ASP A 59 15.22 -15.81 1.36
C ASP A 59 14.88 -17.28 1.65
N GLY A 60 14.67 -18.06 0.57
CA GLY A 60 14.22 -19.45 0.65
C GLY A 60 12.69 -19.63 0.80
N PHE A 61 11.94 -18.58 1.09
CA PHE A 61 10.48 -18.59 0.91
C PHE A 61 10.14 -18.40 -0.57
N GLY A 62 9.31 -19.28 -1.14
CA GLY A 62 8.93 -19.29 -2.55
C GLY A 62 9.47 -20.46 -3.37
N GLU A 63 10.52 -21.15 -2.88
CA GLU A 63 11.03 -22.38 -3.52
C GLU A 63 10.24 -23.61 -3.05
N ASN A 64 10.29 -23.90 -1.74
CA ASN A 64 9.65 -25.08 -1.13
C ASN A 64 8.65 -24.73 -0.03
N LEU A 65 8.59 -23.46 0.39
CA LEU A 65 7.68 -22.95 1.41
C LEU A 65 7.17 -21.58 0.99
N THR A 66 5.87 -21.46 0.72
CA THR A 66 5.25 -20.17 0.39
C THR A 66 4.59 -19.56 1.62
N MET A 67 4.81 -18.26 1.84
CA MET A 67 4.11 -17.51 2.87
C MET A 67 3.05 -16.63 2.20
N SER A 68 1.79 -16.77 2.61
CA SER A 68 0.70 -15.96 2.06
C SER A 68 0.81 -14.50 2.52
N TYR A 69 0.23 -13.58 1.75
CA TYR A 69 0.11 -12.17 2.14
C TYR A 69 -0.46 -11.99 3.56
N ALA A 70 -1.51 -12.75 3.90
CA ALA A 70 -2.14 -12.67 5.22
C ALA A 70 -1.17 -13.11 6.34
N ALA A 71 -0.36 -14.16 6.09
CA ALA A 71 0.65 -14.61 7.04
C ALA A 71 1.79 -13.59 7.19
N LYS A 72 2.29 -13.02 6.08
CA LYS A 72 3.29 -11.94 6.10
C LYS A 72 2.79 -10.71 6.84
N LEU A 73 1.55 -10.31 6.57
CA LEU A 73 0.93 -9.17 7.23
C LEU A 73 0.77 -9.41 8.74
N LYS A 74 0.34 -10.61 9.13
CA LYS A 74 0.25 -10.97 10.56
C LYS A 74 1.62 -10.98 11.24
N LEU A 75 2.65 -11.46 10.54
CA LEU A 75 4.03 -11.42 11.01
C LEU A 75 4.51 -9.96 11.20
N ALA A 76 4.22 -9.06 10.26
CA ALA A 76 4.55 -7.65 10.39
C ALA A 76 3.88 -7.00 11.61
N THR A 77 2.62 -7.32 11.89
CA THR A 77 1.92 -6.89 13.12
C THR A 77 2.60 -7.43 14.38
N ASN A 78 3.05 -8.68 14.37
CA ASN A 78 3.82 -9.23 15.50
C ASN A 78 5.18 -8.52 15.68
N PHE A 79 5.75 -7.98 14.60
CA PHE A 79 6.91 -7.08 14.62
C PHE A 79 6.56 -5.62 14.95
N GLY A 80 5.31 -5.33 15.34
CA GLY A 80 4.89 -4.01 15.80
C GLY A 80 4.35 -3.09 14.71
N LEU A 81 3.99 -3.59 13.52
CA LEU A 81 3.23 -2.80 12.54
C LEU A 81 1.93 -2.32 13.18
N ASN A 82 1.63 -1.03 13.02
CA ASN A 82 0.45 -0.42 13.63
C ASN A 82 -0.87 -1.11 13.18
N GLU A 83 -1.81 -1.23 14.12
CA GLU A 83 -3.10 -1.91 13.90
C GLU A 83 -3.94 -1.26 12.79
N PHE A 84 -3.87 0.06 12.62
CA PHE A 84 -4.54 0.76 11.52
C PHE A 84 -3.98 0.33 10.16
N SER A 85 -2.64 0.28 10.01
CA SER A 85 -2.00 -0.25 8.80
C SER A 85 -2.40 -1.71 8.55
N TYR A 86 -2.50 -2.51 9.60
CA TYR A 86 -2.96 -3.89 9.49
C TYR A 86 -4.38 -3.99 8.92
N GLN A 87 -5.33 -3.18 9.41
CA GLN A 87 -6.70 -3.17 8.91
C GLN A 87 -6.81 -2.63 7.48
N GLU A 88 -6.08 -1.55 7.16
CA GLU A 88 -5.99 -0.99 5.79
C GLU A 88 -5.50 -2.06 4.79
N LEU A 89 -4.39 -2.73 5.11
CA LEU A 89 -3.79 -3.77 4.26
C LEU A 89 -4.64 -5.05 4.17
N LYS A 90 -5.49 -5.33 5.17
CA LYS A 90 -6.50 -6.39 5.08
C LYS A 90 -7.60 -6.04 4.07
N VAL A 91 -8.01 -4.78 3.99
CA VAL A 91 -8.98 -4.35 2.98
C VAL A 91 -8.37 -4.48 1.59
N VAL A 92 -7.13 -4.04 1.39
CA VAL A 92 -6.38 -4.25 0.13
C VAL A 92 -6.39 -5.72 -0.28
N ASN A 93 -6.08 -6.64 0.65
CA ASN A 93 -6.11 -8.07 0.36
C ASN A 93 -7.52 -8.60 0.07
N LYS A 94 -8.57 -8.05 0.70
CA LYS A 94 -9.97 -8.42 0.43
C LYS A 94 -10.39 -7.99 -0.98
N ILE A 95 -10.08 -6.75 -1.37
CA ILE A 95 -10.35 -6.23 -2.72
C ILE A 95 -9.66 -7.12 -3.76
N ARG A 96 -8.40 -7.48 -3.51
CA ARG A 96 -7.66 -8.44 -4.36
C ARG A 96 -8.34 -9.80 -4.45
N ASN A 97 -8.73 -10.38 -3.32
CA ASN A 97 -9.37 -11.69 -3.31
C ASN A 97 -10.70 -11.71 -4.09
N ALA A 98 -11.47 -10.62 -4.09
CA ALA A 98 -12.68 -10.55 -4.89
C ALA A 98 -12.38 -10.64 -6.39
N ARG A 99 -11.36 -9.90 -6.87
CA ARG A 99 -11.02 -9.82 -8.31
C ARG A 99 -10.25 -11.04 -8.80
N SER A 100 -9.51 -11.73 -7.93
CA SER A 100 -8.80 -12.96 -8.30
C SER A 100 -9.72 -14.17 -8.51
N HIS A 101 -10.99 -14.09 -8.10
CA HIS A 101 -11.95 -15.20 -8.22
C HIS A 101 -13.18 -14.86 -9.08
N GLN A 102 -13.35 -13.61 -9.51
CA GLN A 102 -14.52 -13.14 -10.26
C GLN A 102 -14.08 -12.37 -11.50
N ILE A 103 -13.91 -13.07 -12.62
CA ILE A 103 -13.56 -12.46 -13.92
C ILE A 103 -14.67 -11.53 -14.40
N ASP A 104 -15.94 -11.88 -14.14
CA ASP A 104 -17.11 -11.12 -14.62
C ASP A 104 -17.47 -9.92 -13.73
N ASN A 105 -16.75 -9.72 -12.61
CA ASN A 105 -16.97 -8.62 -11.67
C ASN A 105 -15.63 -7.95 -11.33
N SER A 106 -15.04 -7.35 -12.37
CA SER A 106 -13.68 -6.79 -12.36
C SER A 106 -13.58 -5.43 -11.65
N GLU A 107 -14.66 -4.65 -11.64
CA GLU A 107 -14.66 -3.26 -11.17
C GLU A 107 -14.51 -3.12 -9.66
N ILE A 108 -13.80 -2.09 -9.19
CA ILE A 108 -13.71 -1.76 -7.75
C ILE A 108 -14.98 -1.04 -7.29
N THR A 109 -15.63 -1.51 -6.22
CA THR A 109 -16.92 -0.95 -5.78
C THR A 109 -16.76 0.23 -4.83
N ASP A 110 -17.77 1.11 -4.79
CA ASP A 110 -17.80 2.24 -3.84
C ASP A 110 -17.72 1.76 -2.39
N GLU A 111 -18.38 0.64 -2.05
CA GLU A 111 -18.36 0.06 -0.71
C GLU A 111 -16.92 -0.24 -0.25
N GLU A 112 -16.10 -0.77 -1.15
CA GLU A 112 -14.73 -1.14 -0.84
C GLU A 112 -13.81 0.06 -0.68
N ILE A 113 -13.97 1.07 -1.54
CA ILE A 113 -13.27 2.35 -1.41
C ILE A 113 -13.66 3.03 -0.09
N ASN A 114 -14.96 3.14 0.19
CA ASN A 114 -15.45 3.74 1.42
C ASN A 114 -14.93 3.00 2.65
N LYS A 115 -14.84 1.66 2.59
CA LYS A 115 -14.27 0.87 3.67
C LYS A 115 -12.78 1.15 3.88
N LEU A 116 -11.99 1.23 2.80
CA LEU A 116 -10.57 1.57 2.88
C LEU A 116 -10.38 2.99 3.47
N ILE A 117 -11.10 3.98 2.93
CA ILE A 117 -11.09 5.37 3.42
C ILE A 117 -11.49 5.45 4.90
N THR A 118 -12.50 4.69 5.33
CA THR A 118 -12.93 4.64 6.73
C THR A 118 -11.80 4.14 7.64
N HIS A 119 -11.10 3.07 7.24
CA HIS A 119 -9.97 2.56 8.03
C HIS A 119 -8.81 3.55 8.09
N ILE A 120 -8.52 4.26 6.97
CA ILE A 120 -7.50 5.31 6.94
C ILE A 120 -7.87 6.46 7.88
N SER A 121 -9.11 6.97 7.80
CA SER A 121 -9.63 8.01 8.68
C SER A 121 -9.50 7.65 10.15
N ASN A 122 -9.88 6.42 10.51
CA ASN A 122 -9.85 5.95 11.90
C ASN A 122 -8.44 5.83 12.48
N GLY A 123 -7.41 5.76 11.64
CA GLY A 123 -6.03 5.81 12.08
C GLY A 123 -5.45 7.22 12.12
N ASP A 124 -6.17 8.24 12.57
CA ASP A 124 -5.63 9.61 12.66
C ASP A 124 -5.13 10.21 11.34
N GLN A 125 -5.66 9.76 10.18
CA GLN A 125 -5.38 10.34 8.87
C GLN A 125 -6.62 10.99 8.24
N ARG A 126 -7.65 11.29 9.04
CA ARG A 126 -8.89 11.92 8.56
C ARG A 126 -8.65 13.26 7.87
N GLU A 127 -7.99 14.20 8.55
CA GLU A 127 -7.68 15.52 7.99
C GLU A 127 -6.81 15.43 6.73
N LEU A 128 -5.93 14.43 6.69
CA LEU A 128 -5.09 14.17 5.53
C LEU A 128 -5.95 13.79 4.33
N ILE A 129 -6.84 12.79 4.45
CA ILE A 129 -7.62 12.30 3.31
C ILE A 129 -8.79 13.21 2.94
N GLU A 130 -9.27 14.06 3.85
CA GLU A 130 -10.26 15.11 3.56
C GLU A 130 -9.64 16.31 2.83
N ASN A 131 -8.29 16.41 2.77
CA ASN A 131 -7.62 17.47 2.03
C ASN A 131 -7.87 17.30 0.50
N PRO A 132 -8.38 18.32 -0.21
CA PRO A 132 -8.62 18.24 -1.65
C PRO A 132 -7.38 17.89 -2.47
N LYS A 133 -6.18 18.25 -1.98
CA LYS A 133 -4.90 17.98 -2.63
C LYS A 133 -4.28 16.64 -2.24
N PHE A 134 -4.92 15.88 -1.35
CA PHE A 134 -4.37 14.59 -0.97
C PHE A 134 -4.46 13.60 -2.12
N GLY A 135 -3.38 12.88 -2.35
CA GLY A 135 -3.25 11.99 -3.49
C GLY A 135 -1.89 11.33 -3.56
N ILE A 136 -1.57 10.85 -4.76
CA ILE A 136 -0.28 10.30 -5.10
C ILE A 136 0.28 10.97 -6.35
N LEU A 137 1.53 11.43 -6.27
CA LEU A 137 2.31 11.93 -7.39
C LEU A 137 3.52 11.03 -7.60
N VAL A 138 3.63 10.42 -8.79
CA VAL A 138 4.80 9.64 -9.20
C VAL A 138 5.26 10.14 -10.56
N GLY A 139 6.50 10.59 -10.64
CA GLY A 139 7.00 11.25 -11.85
C GLY A 139 6.20 12.53 -12.14
N ASP A 140 5.59 12.59 -13.31
CA ASP A 140 4.71 13.66 -13.80
C ASP A 140 3.22 13.35 -13.67
N LYS A 141 2.85 12.13 -13.24
CA LYS A 141 1.45 11.70 -13.09
C LYS A 141 0.99 11.89 -11.65
N GLY A 142 -0.03 12.73 -11.47
CA GLY A 142 -0.73 12.92 -10.19
C GLY A 142 -2.15 12.36 -10.24
N ILE A 143 -2.62 11.80 -9.12
CA ILE A 143 -4.02 11.43 -8.89
C ILE A 143 -4.39 11.94 -7.50
N HIS A 144 -5.35 12.85 -7.39
CA HIS A 144 -5.89 13.27 -6.10
C HIS A 144 -7.13 12.45 -5.74
N LEU A 145 -7.27 12.10 -4.48
CA LEU A 145 -8.36 11.27 -3.96
C LEU A 145 -9.73 11.95 -4.07
N ASN A 146 -9.75 13.28 -4.04
CA ASN A 146 -10.96 14.08 -3.95
C ASN A 146 -11.29 14.84 -5.25
N ASP A 147 -10.58 14.54 -6.35
CA ASP A 147 -10.90 15.13 -7.65
C ASP A 147 -12.29 14.67 -8.12
N GLU A 148 -13.07 15.60 -8.68
CA GLU A 148 -14.40 15.29 -9.20
C GLU A 148 -14.32 14.32 -10.40
N GLY A 149 -15.17 13.31 -10.41
CA GLY A 149 -15.31 12.38 -11.54
C GLY A 149 -14.24 11.28 -11.64
N ILE A 150 -13.31 11.18 -10.68
CA ILE A 150 -12.33 10.09 -10.69
C ILE A 150 -12.97 8.73 -10.41
N SER A 151 -12.40 7.70 -11.03
CA SER A 151 -12.82 6.31 -10.88
C SER A 151 -12.47 5.72 -9.50
N ASN A 152 -13.13 4.63 -9.11
CA ASN A 152 -12.75 3.88 -7.91
C ASN A 152 -11.36 3.27 -8.01
N ARG A 153 -10.92 2.91 -9.23
CA ARG A 153 -9.52 2.53 -9.50
C ARG A 153 -8.54 3.63 -9.08
N GLU A 154 -8.79 4.86 -9.50
CA GLU A 154 -7.95 6.02 -9.16
C GLU A 154 -8.01 6.32 -7.66
N LYS A 155 -9.20 6.27 -7.04
CA LYS A 155 -9.35 6.40 -5.58
C LYS A 155 -8.57 5.33 -4.83
N PHE A 156 -8.59 4.08 -5.32
CA PHE A 156 -7.83 2.99 -4.73
C PHE A 156 -6.33 3.27 -4.79
N ILE A 157 -5.82 3.69 -5.95
CA ILE A 157 -4.41 4.07 -6.14
C ILE A 157 -4.01 5.23 -5.21
N ALA A 158 -4.81 6.30 -5.17
CA ALA A 158 -4.55 7.46 -4.31
C ALA A 158 -4.57 7.09 -2.81
N SER A 159 -5.50 6.22 -2.39
CA SER A 159 -5.63 5.78 -0.99
C SER A 159 -4.41 5.02 -0.48
N ILE A 160 -3.67 4.34 -1.37
CA ILE A 160 -2.43 3.64 -1.00
C ILE A 160 -1.34 4.62 -0.51
N ALA A 161 -1.34 5.88 -0.94
CA ALA A 161 -0.42 6.88 -0.44
C ALA A 161 -0.55 7.11 1.08
N ALA A 162 -1.78 7.06 1.63
CA ALA A 162 -2.02 7.22 3.06
C ALA A 162 -1.39 6.06 3.85
N VAL A 163 -1.58 4.83 3.36
CA VAL A 163 -1.03 3.60 3.93
C VAL A 163 0.50 3.64 3.91
N ILE A 164 1.11 3.98 2.77
CA ILE A 164 2.56 4.12 2.62
C ILE A 164 3.08 5.18 3.59
N LEU A 165 2.43 6.36 3.64
CA LEU A 165 2.82 7.46 4.51
C LEU A 165 2.80 7.03 5.98
N ARG A 166 1.73 6.35 6.43
CA ARG A 166 1.61 5.86 7.81
C ARG A 166 2.75 4.92 8.18
N ILE A 167 3.00 3.91 7.35
CA ILE A 167 4.05 2.92 7.59
C ILE A 167 5.42 3.61 7.62
N ALA A 168 5.69 4.50 6.67
CA ALA A 168 6.95 5.21 6.61
C ALA A 168 7.15 6.20 7.76
N LYS A 169 6.10 6.89 8.23
CA LYS A 169 6.14 7.72 9.44
C LYS A 169 6.49 6.87 10.66
N GLN A 170 5.87 5.68 10.78
CA GLN A 170 6.15 4.75 11.86
C GLN A 170 7.60 4.24 11.85
N VAL A 171 8.19 4.04 10.67
CA VAL A 171 9.61 3.64 10.55
C VAL A 171 10.54 4.80 10.89
N ASN A 172 10.27 5.99 10.38
CA ASN A 172 11.24 7.09 10.40
C ASN A 172 11.12 7.99 11.64
N ASP A 173 10.07 7.87 12.45
CA ASP A 173 9.74 8.77 13.57
C ASP A 173 9.71 10.25 13.13
N SER A 174 9.29 10.50 11.90
CA SER A 174 9.34 11.84 11.30
C SER A 174 8.03 12.18 10.59
N ASP A 175 7.49 13.37 10.86
CA ASP A 175 6.40 13.97 10.07
C ASP A 175 6.82 14.41 8.67
N LYS A 176 8.12 14.39 8.37
CA LYS A 176 8.67 14.79 7.08
C LYS A 176 8.70 13.60 6.13
N PHE A 177 7.59 13.37 5.41
CA PHE A 177 7.64 12.53 4.22
C PHE A 177 8.21 13.34 3.04
N VAL A 178 9.16 12.73 2.34
CA VAL A 178 9.79 13.24 1.13
C VAL A 178 8.93 12.79 -0.06
N LYS A 179 8.53 13.77 -0.87
CA LYS A 179 7.60 13.70 -2.02
C LYS A 179 6.13 13.49 -1.67
N LEU A 180 5.53 14.54 -1.13
CA LEU A 180 4.14 14.92 -1.37
C LEU A 180 4.18 16.25 -2.12
N LEU A 181 3.62 16.28 -3.33
CA LEU A 181 3.06 17.48 -3.95
C LEU A 181 1.56 17.22 -4.05
#